data_AF-A0AAN7K306-F1
#
_entry.id   AF-A0AAN7K306-F1
#
_cell.length_a   1.000
_cell.length_b   1.000
_cell.length_c   1.000
_cell.angle_alpha   90.00
_cell.angle_beta   90.00
_cell.angle_gamma   90.00
#
_symmetry.space_group_name_H-M   'P 1'
#
loop_
_entity.id
_entity.type
_entity.pdbx_description
1 polymer ?
#
loop_
_entity_poly.entity_id
_entity_poly.type
_entity_poly.pdbx_seq_one_letter_code
_entity_poly.pdbx_strand_id
1 'polypeptide(L)'
;MAPVIASAPGKVLITGGYLVLERPNAGLVLSTNARFYAIVKPLYDEIKPDSWAWSWADVRLTSPQLSRESMFKMSLKHLTLQPFSPSESRNPFVEQAVQYSVAAAHTKFDTSKKDELHKLLLQGLDITILGCNDFYSYRNHIEAKGLPLTPETLTALPPFAPITFNAEESNGENCKSEVAKTGLGSSAAMTAAVVAALLHYLGVVNLSLNSQETKDSIDLDIVHMVAQTAHCIAQGKVGSGFDVSSAVYGSQRYVRFSPHVISSAQVLLSSHSETYHVF
;
A
#
# COMPACT_ATOMS: atom_id res chain seq x y z
N MET A 1 -17.38 13.30 0.97
CA MET A 1 -16.33 13.32 2.02
C MET A 1 -15.10 14.02 1.44
N ALA A 2 -14.31 14.75 2.24
CA ALA A 2 -13.08 15.37 1.72
C ALA A 2 -12.05 14.28 1.34
N PRO A 3 -11.20 14.52 0.32
CA PRO A 3 -10.12 13.60 -0.01
C PRO A 3 -9.14 13.48 1.15
N VAL A 4 -8.66 12.27 1.41
CA VAL A 4 -7.64 11.97 2.41
C VAL A 4 -6.32 11.73 1.70
N ILE A 5 -5.27 12.37 2.20
CA ILE A 5 -3.91 12.20 1.69
C ILE A 5 -3.06 11.69 2.84
N ALA A 6 -2.44 10.53 2.66
CA ALA A 6 -1.40 10.04 3.56
C ALA A 6 -0.11 9.83 2.80
N SER A 7 1.01 9.87 3.52
CA SER A 7 2.32 9.62 2.94
C SER A 7 3.20 8.81 3.85
N ALA A 8 4.10 8.01 3.28
CA ALA A 8 5.06 7.19 4.00
C ALA A 8 6.46 7.31 3.39
N PRO A 9 7.52 7.44 4.21
CA PRO A 9 8.88 7.57 3.72
C PRO A 9 9.44 6.25 3.18
N GLY A 10 10.45 6.36 2.32
CA GLY A 10 11.37 5.27 2.01
C GLY A 10 12.32 5.00 3.17
N LYS A 11 13.18 4.00 3.01
CA LYS A 11 14.09 3.55 4.07
C LYS A 11 15.47 3.14 3.60
N VAL A 12 16.41 3.11 4.53
CA VAL A 12 17.74 2.51 4.39
C VAL A 12 18.08 1.74 5.67
N LEU A 13 18.46 0.46 5.53
CA LEU A 13 18.99 -0.33 6.64
C LEU A 13 20.49 -0.04 6.77
N ILE A 14 20.88 0.62 7.85
CA ILE A 14 22.27 1.06 8.09
C ILE A 14 23.09 -0.08 8.70
N THR A 15 22.53 -0.78 9.69
CA THR A 15 23.17 -1.95 10.33
C THR A 15 22.15 -3.01 10.67
N GLY A 16 22.62 -4.24 10.86
CA GLY A 16 21.83 -5.45 11.13
C GLY A 16 21.83 -6.42 9.95
N GLY A 17 21.83 -5.94 8.71
CA GLY A 17 21.90 -6.80 7.52
C GLY A 17 20.90 -7.95 7.57
N TYR A 18 21.35 -9.19 7.35
CA TYR A 18 20.51 -10.38 7.49
C TYR A 18 20.24 -10.80 8.94
N LEU A 19 20.99 -10.29 9.93
CA LEU A 19 20.79 -10.64 11.34
C LEU A 19 19.39 -10.26 11.82
N VAL A 20 18.81 -9.17 11.30
CA VAL A 20 17.45 -8.71 11.63
C VAL A 20 16.36 -9.70 11.24
N LEU A 21 16.68 -10.77 10.50
CA LEU A 21 15.75 -11.87 10.26
C LEU A 21 15.54 -12.71 11.53
N GLU A 22 16.41 -12.65 12.52
CA GLU A 22 16.32 -13.47 13.72
C GLU A 22 16.26 -12.62 14.99
N ARG A 23 15.47 -13.07 15.97
CA ARG A 23 15.42 -12.43 17.29
C ARG A 23 16.57 -12.96 18.16
N PRO A 24 17.17 -12.13 19.04
CA PRO A 24 16.82 -10.75 19.37
C PRO A 24 17.63 -9.70 18.59
N ASN A 25 18.20 -10.04 17.42
CA ASN A 25 19.11 -9.15 16.71
C ASN A 25 18.41 -7.86 16.30
N ALA A 26 19.08 -6.73 16.57
CA ALA A 26 18.58 -5.41 16.23
C ALA A 26 19.23 -4.88 14.94
N GLY A 27 18.51 -4.03 14.23
CA GLY A 27 19.04 -3.22 13.14
C GLY A 27 18.78 -1.74 13.39
N LEU A 28 19.56 -0.89 12.72
CA LEU A 28 19.28 0.56 12.66
C LEU A 28 18.73 0.87 11.28
N VAL A 29 17.52 1.42 11.23
CA VAL A 29 16.86 1.81 9.98
C VAL A 29 16.63 3.30 10.01
N LEU A 30 17.00 3.98 8.93
CA LEU A 30 16.71 5.39 8.74
C LEU A 30 15.65 5.56 7.66
N SER A 31 14.64 6.36 7.95
CA SER A 31 13.65 6.81 6.97
C SER A 31 14.25 7.91 6.11
N THR A 32 13.93 7.93 4.82
CA THR A 32 14.38 8.99 3.90
C THR A 32 13.33 10.09 3.76
N ASN A 33 13.70 11.19 3.11
CA ASN A 33 12.78 12.25 2.70
C ASN A 33 11.97 11.90 1.44
N ALA A 34 12.35 10.86 0.69
CA ALA A 34 11.56 10.34 -0.42
C ALA A 34 10.29 9.68 0.12
N ARG A 35 9.12 10.01 -0.45
CA ARG A 35 7.82 9.53 0.07
C ARG A 35 6.94 8.93 -1.03
N PHE A 36 6.17 7.92 -0.65
CA PHE A 36 4.94 7.58 -1.35
C PHE A 36 3.79 8.36 -0.77
N TYR A 37 2.85 8.74 -1.62
CA TYR A 37 1.59 9.39 -1.29
C TYR A 37 0.45 8.50 -1.79
N ALA A 38 -0.58 8.39 -0.97
CA ALA A 38 -1.85 7.78 -1.35
C ALA A 38 -2.96 8.80 -1.12
N ILE A 39 -3.79 8.99 -2.13
CA ILE A 39 -4.96 9.88 -2.10
C ILE A 39 -6.18 8.99 -2.21
N VAL A 40 -7.06 9.06 -1.21
CA VAL A 40 -8.33 8.31 -1.20
C VAL A 40 -9.48 9.30 -1.21
N LYS A 41 -10.41 9.10 -2.14
CA LYS A 41 -11.63 9.91 -2.28
C LYS A 41 -12.78 9.03 -2.80
N PRO A 42 -14.05 9.46 -2.69
CA PRO A 42 -15.15 8.70 -3.27
C PRO A 42 -15.01 8.62 -4.79
N LEU A 43 -15.40 7.48 -5.37
CA LEU A 43 -15.44 7.30 -6.82
C LEU A 43 -16.69 7.95 -7.44
N TYR A 44 -17.79 7.96 -6.69
CA TYR A 44 -19.07 8.54 -7.06
C TYR A 44 -19.52 9.57 -6.02
N ASP A 45 -20.03 10.70 -6.49
CA ASP A 45 -20.53 11.77 -5.61
C ASP A 45 -21.83 11.38 -4.89
N GLU A 46 -22.67 10.56 -5.54
CA GLU A 46 -23.96 10.10 -5.03
C GLU A 46 -24.07 8.57 -5.08
N ILE A 47 -24.68 7.99 -4.04
CA ILE A 47 -25.02 6.56 -4.00
C ILE A 47 -26.31 6.38 -4.81
N LYS A 48 -26.30 5.48 -5.81
CA LYS A 48 -27.52 5.26 -6.60
C LYS A 48 -28.62 4.64 -5.73
N PRO A 49 -29.90 4.97 -5.96
CA PRO A 49 -31.02 4.47 -5.15
C PRO A 49 -31.14 2.94 -5.11
N ASP A 50 -30.57 2.22 -6.08
CA ASP A 50 -30.59 0.75 -6.15
C ASP A 50 -29.32 0.09 -5.59
N SER A 51 -28.35 0.89 -5.14
CA SER A 51 -27.03 0.39 -4.70
C SER A 51 -27.05 -0.30 -3.34
N TRP A 52 -28.10 -0.15 -2.53
CA TRP A 52 -28.26 -0.86 -1.25
C TRP A 52 -28.38 -2.38 -1.41
N ALA A 53 -28.78 -2.85 -2.60
CA ALA A 53 -28.79 -4.27 -2.96
C ALA A 53 -27.45 -4.76 -3.51
N TRP A 54 -26.45 -3.87 -3.68
CA TRP A 54 -25.17 -4.25 -4.26
C TRP A 54 -24.29 -4.94 -3.23
N SER A 55 -23.95 -6.19 -3.51
CA SER A 55 -22.94 -6.94 -2.75
C SER A 55 -21.50 -6.51 -3.06
N TRP A 56 -21.31 -5.45 -3.85
CA TRP A 56 -20.05 -5.05 -4.44
C TRP A 56 -19.85 -3.53 -4.41
N ALA A 57 -18.61 -3.11 -4.19
CA ALA A 57 -18.14 -1.74 -4.31
C ALA A 57 -17.08 -1.61 -5.40
N ASP A 58 -17.02 -0.46 -6.07
CA ASP A 58 -16.06 -0.23 -7.15
C ASP A 58 -14.80 0.42 -6.58
N VAL A 59 -13.64 -0.07 -6.98
CA VAL A 59 -12.34 0.44 -6.56
C VAL A 59 -11.53 0.77 -7.80
N ARG A 60 -11.17 2.04 -7.95
CA ARG A 60 -10.23 2.53 -8.97
C ARG A 60 -8.86 2.72 -8.35
N LEU A 61 -7.84 2.13 -8.96
CA LEU A 61 -6.44 2.32 -8.61
C LEU A 61 -5.73 3.05 -9.75
N THR A 62 -5.19 4.22 -9.49
CA THR A 62 -4.46 5.01 -10.48
C THR A 62 -3.04 5.32 -10.02
N SER A 63 -2.06 5.10 -10.91
CA SER A 63 -0.66 5.46 -10.70
C SER A 63 -0.15 6.22 -11.93
N PRO A 64 -0.33 7.56 -11.97
CA PRO A 64 -0.04 8.38 -13.16
C PRO A 64 1.40 8.23 -13.68
N GLN A 65 2.37 8.13 -12.77
CA GLN A 65 3.79 7.96 -13.12
C GLN A 65 4.11 6.68 -13.88
N LEU A 66 3.26 5.65 -13.72
CA LEU A 66 3.39 4.38 -14.39
C LEU A 66 2.45 4.27 -15.59
N SER A 67 1.65 5.31 -15.87
CA SER A 67 0.56 5.27 -16.84
C SER A 67 -0.35 4.05 -16.63
N ARG A 68 -0.61 3.71 -15.36
CA ARG A 68 -1.45 2.56 -14.97
C ARG A 68 -2.71 3.02 -14.29
N GLU A 69 -3.82 2.47 -14.75
CA GLU A 69 -5.11 2.54 -14.12
C GLU A 69 -5.71 1.15 -14.13
N SER A 70 -6.32 0.74 -13.02
CA SER A 70 -7.00 -0.54 -12.93
C SER A 70 -8.27 -0.45 -12.10
N MET A 71 -9.30 -1.16 -12.58
CA MET A 71 -10.61 -1.21 -11.96
C MET A 71 -10.86 -2.57 -11.30
N PHE A 72 -11.38 -2.53 -10.07
CA PHE A 72 -11.70 -3.71 -9.28
C PHE A 72 -13.11 -3.63 -8.69
N LYS A 73 -13.76 -4.78 -8.53
CA LYS A 73 -14.93 -4.97 -7.69
C LYS A 73 -14.50 -5.54 -6.35
N MET A 74 -14.90 -4.90 -5.26
CA MET A 74 -14.71 -5.39 -3.90
C MET A 74 -15.99 -6.04 -3.39
N SER A 75 -15.94 -7.32 -3.00
CA SER A 75 -17.06 -7.98 -2.34
C SER A 75 -17.26 -7.38 -0.95
N LEU A 76 -18.44 -6.86 -0.65
CA LEU A 76 -18.76 -6.31 0.68
C LEU A 76 -19.06 -7.40 1.73
N LYS A 77 -19.30 -8.64 1.27
CA LYS A 77 -19.51 -9.80 2.12
C LYS A 77 -18.19 -10.51 2.45
N HIS A 78 -17.37 -10.74 1.43
CA HIS A 78 -16.13 -11.51 1.55
C HIS A 78 -14.88 -10.64 1.70
N LEU A 79 -15.00 -9.34 1.48
CA LEU A 79 -13.91 -8.36 1.56
C LEU A 79 -12.74 -8.70 0.62
N THR A 80 -13.08 -9.26 -0.54
CA THR A 80 -12.14 -9.67 -1.58
C THR A 80 -12.22 -8.77 -2.80
N LEU A 81 -11.06 -8.48 -3.39
CA LEU A 81 -10.97 -7.73 -4.64
C LEU A 81 -10.94 -8.68 -5.85
N GLN A 82 -11.71 -8.34 -6.86
CA GLN A 82 -11.74 -9.01 -8.15
C GLN A 82 -11.51 -7.98 -9.26
N PRO A 83 -10.53 -8.17 -10.15
CA PRO A 83 -10.33 -7.27 -11.27
C PRO A 83 -11.52 -7.32 -12.23
N PHE A 84 -11.86 -6.19 -12.86
CA PHE A 84 -12.94 -6.14 -13.86
C PHE A 84 -12.63 -6.99 -15.10
N SER A 85 -11.35 -7.14 -15.45
CA SER A 85 -10.90 -8.00 -16.54
C SER A 85 -9.60 -8.72 -16.20
N PRO A 86 -9.31 -9.88 -16.82
CA PRO A 86 -8.03 -10.59 -16.60
C PRO A 86 -6.80 -9.80 -17.06
N SER A 87 -6.98 -8.83 -17.97
CA SER A 87 -5.92 -7.97 -18.49
C SER A 87 -5.55 -6.81 -17.57
N GLU A 88 -6.31 -6.59 -16.49
CA GLU A 88 -6.03 -5.52 -15.54
C GLU A 88 -4.63 -5.66 -14.91
N SER A 89 -3.95 -4.52 -14.78
CA SER A 89 -2.62 -4.49 -14.18
C SER A 89 -2.72 -4.73 -12.67
N ARG A 90 -2.33 -5.93 -12.24
CA ARG A 90 -2.38 -6.31 -10.82
C ARG A 90 -1.21 -5.77 -10.03
N ASN A 91 -1.48 -5.31 -8.82
CA ASN A 91 -0.47 -4.96 -7.83
C ASN A 91 -0.86 -5.60 -6.50
N PRO A 92 -0.29 -6.77 -6.17
CA PRO A 92 -0.72 -7.52 -4.98
C PRO A 92 -0.54 -6.72 -3.70
N PHE A 93 0.46 -5.83 -3.61
CA PHE A 93 0.68 -5.00 -2.42
C PHE A 93 -0.47 -4.02 -2.17
N VAL A 94 -1.03 -3.43 -3.23
CA VAL A 94 -2.14 -2.47 -3.12
C VAL A 94 -3.46 -3.21 -2.95
N GLU A 95 -3.66 -4.32 -3.67
CA GLU A 95 -4.84 -5.16 -3.52
C GLU A 95 -4.99 -5.65 -2.07
N GLN A 96 -3.92 -6.21 -1.49
CA GLN A 96 -3.93 -6.64 -0.09
C GLN A 96 -4.09 -5.47 0.87
N ALA A 97 -3.47 -4.31 0.59
CA ALA A 97 -3.66 -3.11 1.42
C ALA A 97 -5.14 -2.69 1.49
N VAL A 98 -5.86 -2.70 0.36
CA VAL A 98 -7.29 -2.38 0.31
C VAL A 98 -8.10 -3.41 1.09
N GLN A 99 -7.94 -4.69 0.79
CA GLN A 99 -8.70 -5.77 1.43
C GLN A 99 -8.54 -5.77 2.95
N TYR A 100 -7.29 -5.68 3.43
CA TYR A 100 -6.99 -5.71 4.86
C TYR A 100 -7.41 -4.43 5.58
N SER A 101 -7.36 -3.26 4.92
CA SER A 101 -7.86 -2.01 5.51
C SER A 101 -9.37 -2.04 5.72
N VAL A 102 -10.11 -2.59 4.75
CA VAL A 102 -11.56 -2.74 4.84
C VAL A 102 -11.93 -3.82 5.86
N ALA A 103 -11.21 -4.94 5.90
CA ALA A 103 -11.39 -5.96 6.94
C ALA A 103 -11.12 -5.43 8.36
N ALA A 104 -10.09 -4.59 8.53
CA ALA A 104 -9.82 -3.93 9.80
C ALA A 104 -10.98 -2.99 10.21
N ALA A 105 -11.55 -2.23 9.27
CA ALA A 105 -12.71 -1.39 9.53
C ALA A 105 -13.94 -2.21 9.96
N HIS A 106 -14.26 -3.29 9.24
CA HIS A 106 -15.34 -4.21 9.61
C HIS A 106 -15.14 -4.87 10.98
N THR A 107 -13.89 -5.15 11.37
CA THR A 107 -13.60 -5.78 12.66
C THR A 107 -13.68 -4.79 13.81
N LYS A 108 -13.24 -3.53 13.60
CA LYS A 108 -13.21 -2.49 14.64
C LYS A 108 -14.59 -1.90 14.95
N PHE A 109 -15.49 -1.86 13.97
CA PHE A 109 -16.77 -1.15 14.08
C PHE A 109 -17.91 -2.01 14.66
N ASP A 110 -18.77 -1.36 15.44
CA ASP A 110 -20.06 -1.89 15.88
C ASP A 110 -21.08 -1.90 14.72
N THR A 111 -22.29 -2.42 14.97
CA THR A 111 -23.34 -2.53 13.95
C THR A 111 -23.71 -1.18 13.32
N SER A 112 -23.80 -0.11 14.12
CA SER A 112 -24.16 1.22 13.62
C SER A 112 -23.10 1.78 12.68
N LYS A 113 -21.82 1.68 13.07
CA LYS A 113 -20.70 2.15 12.25
C LYS A 113 -20.44 1.26 11.04
N LYS A 114 -20.85 -0.01 11.07
CA LYS A 114 -20.82 -0.89 9.90
C LYS A 114 -21.79 -0.45 8.82
N ASP A 115 -22.97 0.07 9.18
CA ASP A 115 -23.92 0.62 8.20
C ASP A 115 -23.37 1.89 7.54
N GLU A 116 -22.70 2.75 8.32
CA GLU A 116 -21.99 3.93 7.79
C GLU A 116 -20.84 3.54 6.87
N LEU A 117 -20.01 2.57 7.29
CA LEU A 117 -18.95 1.99 6.46
C LEU A 117 -19.52 1.42 5.15
N HIS A 118 -20.62 0.69 5.21
CA HIS A 118 -21.26 0.12 4.03
C HIS A 118 -21.69 1.21 3.05
N LYS A 119 -22.36 2.27 3.53
CA LYS A 119 -22.73 3.43 2.70
C LYS A 119 -21.51 4.11 2.09
N LEU A 120 -20.44 4.26 2.87
CA LEU A 120 -19.19 4.85 2.39
C LEU A 120 -18.56 4.01 1.27
N LEU A 121 -18.54 2.69 1.41
CA LEU A 121 -18.00 1.78 0.39
C LEU A 121 -18.86 1.76 -0.89
N LEU A 122 -20.18 1.94 -0.78
CA LEU A 122 -21.08 2.06 -1.94
C LEU A 122 -20.81 3.30 -2.82
N GLN A 123 -20.16 4.33 -2.28
CA GLN A 123 -19.65 5.47 -3.07
C GLN A 123 -18.43 5.08 -3.93
N GLY A 124 -17.90 3.88 -3.75
CA GLY A 124 -16.66 3.42 -4.37
C GLY A 124 -15.42 4.13 -3.81
N LEU A 125 -14.26 3.55 -4.07
CA LEU A 125 -12.96 4.07 -3.65
C LEU A 125 -12.14 4.45 -4.87
N ASP A 126 -11.75 5.72 -4.96
CA ASP A 126 -10.78 6.20 -5.93
C ASP A 126 -9.44 6.44 -5.22
N ILE A 127 -8.45 5.61 -5.55
CA ILE A 127 -7.15 5.57 -4.88
C ILE A 127 -6.07 5.94 -5.89
N THR A 128 -5.46 7.12 -5.70
CA THR A 128 -4.30 7.55 -6.49
C THR A 128 -3.01 7.34 -5.71
N ILE A 129 -2.02 6.72 -6.33
CA ILE A 129 -0.71 6.43 -5.73
C ILE A 129 0.37 7.19 -6.49
N LEU A 130 1.24 7.89 -5.75
CA LEU A 130 2.35 8.68 -6.26
C LEU A 130 3.61 8.37 -5.46
N GLY A 131 4.75 8.13 -6.10
CA GLY A 131 6.05 7.92 -5.45
C GLY A 131 7.05 8.97 -5.90
N CYS A 132 7.80 9.57 -4.97
CA CYS A 132 8.92 10.46 -5.34
C CYS A 132 9.87 9.80 -6.36
N ASN A 133 10.48 10.61 -7.22
CA ASN A 133 11.36 10.15 -8.29
C ASN A 133 12.53 9.29 -7.74
N ASP A 134 12.96 9.53 -6.50
CA ASP A 134 14.01 8.79 -5.78
C ASP A 134 13.75 7.28 -5.64
N PHE A 135 12.50 6.83 -5.75
CA PHE A 135 12.17 5.39 -5.71
C PHE A 135 12.52 4.65 -7.00
N TYR A 136 12.81 5.38 -8.08
CA TYR A 136 12.94 4.86 -9.43
C TYR A 136 14.25 5.29 -10.08
N SER A 137 14.78 4.44 -10.96
CA SER A 137 15.93 4.82 -11.77
C SER A 137 15.49 5.60 -13.01
N TYR A 138 15.96 6.84 -13.11
CA TYR A 138 15.83 7.67 -14.32
C TYR A 138 17.10 7.67 -15.18
N ARG A 139 18.07 6.78 -14.91
CA ARG A 139 19.38 6.75 -15.58
C ARG A 139 19.25 6.81 -17.11
N ASN A 140 18.51 5.87 -17.71
CA ASN A 140 18.37 5.80 -19.17
C ASN A 140 17.74 7.08 -19.76
N HIS A 141 16.76 7.67 -19.06
CA HIS A 141 16.12 8.91 -19.49
C HIS A 141 17.06 10.11 -19.41
N ILE A 142 17.89 10.17 -18.37
CA ILE A 142 18.89 11.23 -18.16
C ILE A 142 20.02 11.11 -19.18
N GLU A 143 20.55 9.90 -19.39
CA GLU A 143 21.59 9.61 -20.38
C GLU A 143 21.12 9.89 -21.82
N ALA A 144 19.89 9.51 -22.17
CA ALA A 144 19.31 9.79 -23.49
C ALA A 144 19.20 11.30 -23.78
N LYS A 145 19.14 12.14 -22.74
CA LYS A 145 19.14 13.61 -22.86
C LYS A 145 20.56 14.21 -22.83
N GLY A 146 21.60 13.39 -22.71
CA GLY A 146 22.99 13.85 -22.58
C GLY A 146 23.25 14.63 -21.29
N LEU A 147 22.41 14.45 -20.27
CA LEU A 147 22.53 15.14 -18.98
C LEU A 147 23.42 14.33 -18.03
N PRO A 148 24.13 14.99 -17.10
CA PRO A 148 24.99 14.29 -16.14
C PRO A 148 24.16 13.50 -15.11
N LEU A 149 24.66 12.34 -14.68
CA LEU A 149 24.00 11.49 -13.68
C LEU A 149 24.26 12.02 -12.25
N THR A 150 23.69 13.16 -11.91
CA THR A 150 23.82 13.78 -10.58
C THR A 150 22.48 13.94 -9.86
N PRO A 151 22.47 14.08 -8.52
CA PRO A 151 21.26 14.35 -7.76
C PRO A 151 20.53 15.62 -8.22
N GLU A 152 21.25 16.64 -8.65
CA GLU A 152 20.68 17.91 -9.12
C GLU A 152 19.87 17.70 -10.41
N THR A 153 20.36 16.85 -11.32
CA THR A 153 19.62 16.49 -12.54
C THR A 153 18.34 15.72 -12.22
N LEU A 154 18.36 14.80 -11.26
CA LEU A 154 17.15 14.10 -10.81
C LEU A 154 16.15 15.06 -10.17
N THR A 155 16.63 16.00 -9.36
CA THR A 155 15.82 17.01 -8.67
C THR A 155 15.19 18.02 -9.64
N ALA A 156 15.84 18.26 -10.80
CA ALA A 156 15.31 19.11 -11.85
C ALA A 156 14.16 18.47 -12.65
N LEU A 157 13.94 17.15 -12.54
CA LEU A 157 12.78 16.51 -13.14
C LEU A 157 11.50 16.95 -12.40
N PRO A 158 10.36 17.09 -13.10
CA PRO A 158 9.09 17.34 -12.44
C PRO A 158 8.82 16.31 -11.33
N PRO A 159 8.25 16.71 -10.18
CA PRO A 159 7.77 15.78 -9.19
C PRO A 159 6.81 14.78 -9.83
N PHE A 160 6.98 13.51 -9.49
CA PHE A 160 6.18 12.43 -10.04
C PHE A 160 6.30 12.33 -11.56
N ALA A 161 7.53 12.40 -12.08
CA ALA A 161 7.77 12.28 -13.51
C ALA A 161 7.38 10.88 -14.04
N PRO A 162 6.84 10.77 -15.27
CA PRO A 162 6.58 9.49 -15.90
C PRO A 162 7.83 8.62 -15.93
N ILE A 163 7.68 7.35 -15.57
CA ILE A 163 8.78 6.39 -15.50
C ILE A 163 8.87 5.65 -16.82
N THR A 164 10.05 5.63 -17.41
CA THR A 164 10.37 4.70 -18.50
C THR A 164 10.58 3.31 -17.92
N PHE A 165 9.76 2.35 -18.32
CA PHE A 165 10.00 0.95 -17.98
C PHE A 165 11.27 0.46 -18.68
N ASN A 166 12.00 -0.48 -18.06
CA ASN A 166 13.11 -1.13 -18.73
C ASN A 166 12.57 -1.88 -19.95
N ALA A 167 12.88 -1.39 -21.14
CA ALA A 167 12.70 -2.12 -22.38
C ALA A 167 13.97 -2.94 -22.62
N GLU A 168 14.17 -4.01 -21.84
CA GLU A 168 15.20 -4.99 -22.19
C GLU A 168 14.58 -6.00 -23.17
N GLU A 169 15.02 -5.89 -24.42
CA GLU A 169 15.05 -6.89 -25.50
C GLU A 169 14.11 -8.10 -25.32
N SER A 170 12.87 -7.95 -25.79
CA SER A 170 11.92 -9.04 -25.91
C SER A 170 12.37 -10.04 -26.97
N ASN A 171 13.27 -10.96 -26.61
CA ASN A 171 13.34 -12.26 -27.24
C ASN A 171 12.09 -13.06 -26.82
N GLY A 172 10.98 -12.80 -27.52
CA GLY A 172 9.93 -13.80 -27.75
C GLY A 172 9.09 -14.34 -26.58
N GLU A 173 9.21 -13.86 -25.34
CA GLU A 173 8.32 -14.28 -24.25
C GLU A 173 7.92 -13.10 -23.33
N ASN A 174 6.67 -13.14 -22.84
CA ASN A 174 5.94 -12.14 -22.04
C ASN A 174 6.67 -11.64 -20.77
N CYS A 175 7.77 -10.91 -20.90
CA CYS A 175 8.40 -10.22 -19.79
C CYS A 175 7.70 -8.88 -19.55
N LYS A 176 6.93 -8.80 -18.46
CA LYS A 176 6.32 -7.55 -18.00
C LYS A 176 7.44 -6.53 -17.78
N SER A 177 7.33 -5.37 -18.42
CA SER A 177 8.28 -4.26 -18.29
C SER A 177 8.45 -3.93 -16.80
N GLU A 178 9.64 -4.21 -16.25
CA GLU A 178 9.92 -3.98 -14.84
C GLU A 178 10.40 -2.55 -14.63
N VAL A 179 9.92 -1.95 -13.54
CA VAL A 179 10.38 -0.64 -13.10
C VAL A 179 11.69 -0.83 -12.35
N ALA A 180 12.78 -0.21 -12.81
CA ALA A 180 14.03 -0.18 -12.08
C ALA A 180 13.86 0.57 -10.74
N LYS A 181 13.90 -0.17 -9.62
CA LYS A 181 13.76 0.34 -8.26
C LYS A 181 15.12 0.63 -7.64
N THR A 182 15.20 1.66 -6.81
CA THR A 182 16.45 2.07 -6.13
C THR A 182 16.76 1.32 -4.83
N GLY A 183 15.86 0.43 -4.38
CA GLY A 183 16.04 -0.34 -3.14
C GLY A 183 15.57 0.37 -1.87
N LEU A 184 15.00 1.58 -1.98
CA LEU A 184 14.46 2.37 -0.85
C LEU A 184 13.20 1.76 -0.16
N GLY A 185 12.79 0.55 -0.54
CA GLY A 185 11.61 -0.10 0.02
C GLY A 185 10.30 0.44 -0.54
N SER A 186 10.22 0.66 -1.87
CA SER A 186 9.02 1.22 -2.52
C SER A 186 7.73 0.46 -2.24
N SER A 187 7.75 -0.88 -2.19
CA SER A 187 6.56 -1.66 -1.85
C SER A 187 6.08 -1.41 -0.41
N ALA A 188 6.99 -1.34 0.55
CA ALA A 188 6.66 -1.08 1.95
C ALA A 188 6.11 0.34 2.15
N ALA A 189 6.78 1.35 1.58
CA ALA A 189 6.32 2.74 1.64
C ALA A 189 4.96 2.92 0.96
N MET A 190 4.76 2.35 -0.22
CA MET A 190 3.48 2.37 -0.93
C MET A 190 2.37 1.68 -0.11
N THR A 191 2.60 0.48 0.41
CA THR A 191 1.61 -0.24 1.24
C THR A 191 1.26 0.57 2.49
N ALA A 192 2.25 1.11 3.20
CA ALA A 192 2.02 1.93 4.39
C ALA A 192 1.20 3.19 4.08
N ALA A 193 1.51 3.91 2.99
CA ALA A 193 0.77 5.10 2.59
C ALA A 193 -0.70 4.76 2.23
N VAL A 194 -0.93 3.70 1.46
CA VAL A 194 -2.28 3.27 1.08
C VAL A 194 -3.10 2.84 2.31
N VAL A 195 -2.51 2.02 3.19
CA VAL A 195 -3.17 1.58 4.43
C VAL A 195 -3.49 2.78 5.33
N ALA A 196 -2.54 3.70 5.53
CA ALA A 196 -2.76 4.89 6.34
C ALA A 196 -3.91 5.75 5.79
N ALA A 197 -3.92 6.01 4.47
CA ALA A 197 -4.97 6.80 3.83
C ALA A 197 -6.34 6.12 3.93
N LEU A 198 -6.41 4.81 3.69
CA LEU A 198 -7.66 4.05 3.76
C LEU A 198 -8.19 3.96 5.18
N LEU A 199 -7.36 3.57 6.15
CA LEU A 199 -7.82 3.47 7.54
C LEU A 199 -8.29 4.82 8.08
N HIS A 200 -7.66 5.93 7.67
CA HIS A 200 -8.12 7.26 8.02
C HIS A 200 -9.44 7.62 7.32
N TYR A 201 -9.53 7.39 6.00
CA TYR A 201 -10.74 7.64 5.20
C TYR A 201 -11.95 6.84 5.71
N LEU A 202 -11.75 5.58 6.08
CA LEU A 202 -12.78 4.71 6.64
C LEU A 202 -13.11 5.02 8.12
N GLY A 203 -12.41 5.97 8.75
CA GLY A 203 -12.65 6.36 10.15
C GLY A 203 -12.10 5.38 11.19
N VAL A 204 -11.21 4.47 10.80
CA VAL A 204 -10.58 3.50 11.71
C VAL A 204 -9.52 4.17 12.58
N VAL A 205 -8.77 5.12 12.03
CA VAL A 205 -7.69 5.87 12.71
C VAL A 205 -7.81 7.38 12.45
N ASN A 206 -7.25 8.21 13.32
CA ASN A 206 -7.17 9.65 13.11
C ASN A 206 -5.72 10.12 13.08
N LEU A 207 -5.18 10.31 11.87
CA LEU A 207 -3.79 10.71 11.62
C LEU A 207 -3.64 12.23 11.41
N SER A 208 -4.48 13.03 12.07
CA SER A 208 -4.42 14.49 11.96
C SER A 208 -3.14 15.02 12.59
N LEU A 209 -2.52 16.05 12.01
CA LEU A 209 -1.27 16.63 12.53
C LEU A 209 -1.41 17.31 13.92
N ASN A 210 -2.63 17.40 14.47
CA ASN A 210 -2.95 18.10 15.71
C ASN A 210 -3.34 17.15 16.87
N SER A 211 -3.18 15.83 16.73
CA SER A 211 -3.51 14.89 17.80
C SER A 211 -2.45 14.86 18.90
N GLN A 212 -2.88 14.35 20.07
CA GLN A 212 -2.00 14.09 21.20
C GLN A 212 -1.10 12.88 20.90
N GLU A 213 0.19 12.98 21.23
CA GLU A 213 1.24 11.99 20.93
C GLU A 213 0.86 10.54 21.30
N THR A 214 0.09 10.34 22.37
CA THR A 214 -0.35 9.01 22.84
C THR A 214 -1.46 8.38 22.00
N LYS A 215 -2.30 9.18 21.34
CA LYS A 215 -3.32 8.68 20.41
C LYS A 215 -2.68 8.34 19.06
N ASP A 216 -1.70 9.12 18.65
CA ASP A 216 -0.93 8.88 17.43
C ASP A 216 -0.19 7.54 17.50
N SER A 217 0.35 7.17 18.66
CA SER A 217 1.03 5.86 18.79
C SER A 217 0.10 4.67 18.55
N ILE A 218 -1.13 4.70 19.09
CA ILE A 218 -2.10 3.61 18.92
C ILE A 218 -2.58 3.53 17.46
N ASP A 219 -2.88 4.67 16.86
CA ASP A 219 -3.35 4.72 15.48
C ASP A 219 -2.24 4.28 14.50
N LEU A 220 -0.98 4.66 14.75
CA LEU A 220 0.18 4.15 14.01
C LEU A 220 0.41 2.65 14.20
N ASP A 221 0.15 2.10 15.40
CA ASP A 221 0.24 0.65 15.63
C ASP A 221 -0.79 -0.13 14.80
N ILE A 222 -2.01 0.40 14.65
CA ILE A 222 -3.03 -0.20 13.77
C ILE A 222 -2.57 -0.11 12.31
N VAL A 223 -2.07 1.05 11.87
CA VAL A 223 -1.54 1.21 10.51
C VAL A 223 -0.41 0.21 10.24
N HIS A 224 0.55 0.08 11.16
CA HIS A 224 1.66 -0.86 11.05
C HIS A 224 1.18 -2.31 11.00
N MET A 225 0.26 -2.72 11.88
CA MET A 225 -0.27 -4.09 11.90
C MET A 225 -0.94 -4.46 10.57
N VAL A 226 -1.79 -3.57 10.05
CA VAL A 226 -2.52 -3.80 8.80
C VAL A 226 -1.55 -3.78 7.61
N ALA A 227 -0.65 -2.79 7.54
CA ALA A 227 0.34 -2.67 6.47
C ALA A 227 1.31 -3.85 6.45
N GLN A 228 1.80 -4.29 7.62
CA GLN A 228 2.74 -5.40 7.72
C GLN A 228 2.08 -6.71 7.31
N THR A 229 0.83 -6.93 7.71
CA THR A 229 0.07 -8.13 7.31
C THR A 229 -0.18 -8.16 5.81
N ALA A 230 -0.69 -7.05 5.24
CA ALA A 230 -0.92 -6.92 3.81
C ALA A 230 0.35 -7.12 2.99
N HIS A 231 1.48 -6.55 3.44
CA HIS A 231 2.77 -6.68 2.79
C HIS A 231 3.31 -8.12 2.84
N CYS A 232 3.25 -8.78 4.00
CA CYS A 232 3.68 -10.19 4.11
C CYS A 232 2.86 -11.13 3.23
N ILE A 233 1.54 -10.93 3.14
CA ILE A 233 0.67 -11.73 2.26
C ILE A 233 1.01 -11.46 0.79
N ALA A 234 1.13 -10.20 0.39
CA ALA A 234 1.48 -9.83 -0.99
C ALA A 234 2.87 -10.36 -1.39
N GLN A 235 3.81 -10.43 -0.44
CA GLN A 235 5.15 -10.95 -0.68
C GLN A 235 5.21 -12.49 -0.67
N GLY A 236 4.19 -13.18 -0.14
CA GLY A 236 4.16 -14.64 -0.02
C GLY A 236 5.13 -15.21 1.03
N LYS A 237 5.73 -14.36 1.88
CA LYS A 237 6.64 -14.77 2.95
C LYS A 237 6.63 -13.78 4.11
N VAL A 238 6.90 -14.29 5.31
CA VAL A 238 7.12 -13.43 6.48
C VAL A 238 8.56 -12.92 6.44
N GLY A 239 8.74 -11.68 5.99
CA GLY A 239 10.03 -10.97 5.99
C GLY A 239 10.48 -10.53 7.39
N SER A 240 11.55 -9.74 7.45
CA SER A 240 11.98 -9.07 8.67
C SER A 240 10.96 -8.04 9.14
N GLY A 241 10.32 -7.30 8.23
CA GLY A 241 9.33 -6.25 8.53
C GLY A 241 9.91 -4.89 8.91
N PHE A 242 11.24 -4.75 8.89
CA PHE A 242 11.89 -3.48 9.23
C PHE A 242 11.49 -2.37 8.25
N ASP A 243 11.21 -2.74 7.00
CA ASP A 243 10.88 -1.84 5.92
C ASP A 243 9.50 -1.20 6.12
N VAL A 244 8.47 -2.02 6.33
CA VAL A 244 7.11 -1.54 6.64
C VAL A 244 7.10 -0.78 7.97
N SER A 245 7.78 -1.30 8.99
CA SER A 245 7.87 -0.64 10.28
C SER A 245 8.49 0.76 10.18
N SER A 246 9.61 0.91 9.45
CA SER A 246 10.21 2.23 9.24
C SER A 246 9.38 3.17 8.37
N ALA A 247 8.54 2.63 7.46
CA ALA A 247 7.62 3.42 6.67
C ALA A 247 6.45 3.98 7.51
N VAL A 248 6.16 3.38 8.68
CA VAL A 248 5.10 3.85 9.59
C VAL A 248 5.66 4.72 10.71
N TYR A 249 6.70 4.25 11.40
CA TYR A 249 7.25 4.93 12.59
C TYR A 249 8.46 5.84 12.28
N GLY A 250 9.01 5.79 11.07
CA GLY A 250 10.20 6.54 10.70
C GLY A 250 11.50 5.87 11.12
N SER A 251 12.51 6.68 11.41
CA SER A 251 13.85 6.22 11.79
C SER A 251 13.84 5.57 13.17
N GLN A 252 14.43 4.38 13.28
CA GLN A 252 14.30 3.57 14.49
C GLN A 252 15.39 2.52 14.66
N ARG A 253 15.58 2.11 15.92
CA ARG A 253 16.21 0.83 16.25
C ARG A 253 15.16 -0.26 16.16
N TYR A 254 15.29 -1.12 15.16
CA TYR A 254 14.33 -2.17 14.82
C TYR A 254 14.71 -3.52 15.41
N VAL A 255 13.73 -4.26 15.92
CA VAL A 255 13.82 -5.70 16.24
C VAL A 255 12.61 -6.40 15.62
N ARG A 256 12.85 -7.53 14.96
CA ARG A 256 11.80 -8.31 14.29
C ARG A 256 10.68 -8.72 15.25
N PHE A 257 9.44 -8.53 14.83
CA PHE A 257 8.26 -9.02 15.54
C PHE A 257 8.25 -10.56 15.59
N SER A 258 7.52 -11.17 16.54
CA SER A 258 7.38 -12.64 16.54
C SER A 258 6.56 -13.09 15.32
N PRO A 259 7.06 -13.96 14.43
CA PRO A 259 6.31 -14.41 13.25
C PRO A 259 4.92 -14.98 13.55
N HIS A 260 4.74 -15.56 14.76
CA HIS A 260 3.46 -16.10 15.24
C HIS A 260 2.33 -15.06 15.35
N VAL A 261 2.68 -13.77 15.49
CA VAL A 261 1.71 -12.68 15.57
C VAL A 261 0.99 -12.51 14.23
N ILE A 262 1.69 -12.72 13.11
CA ILE A 262 1.09 -12.58 11.77
C ILE A 262 0.41 -13.87 11.32
N SER A 263 0.96 -15.06 11.65
CA SER A 263 0.32 -16.33 11.26
C SER A 263 -1.13 -16.44 11.76
N SER A 264 -1.42 -15.88 12.94
CA SER A 264 -2.76 -15.86 13.51
C SER A 264 -3.73 -14.93 12.74
N ALA A 265 -3.23 -13.79 12.25
CA ALA A 265 -3.99 -12.85 11.43
C ALA A 265 -4.24 -13.36 9.99
N GLN A 266 -3.29 -14.15 9.44
CA GLN A 266 -3.45 -14.79 8.14
C GLN A 266 -4.54 -15.87 8.17
N VAL A 267 -4.59 -16.66 9.25
CA VAL A 267 -5.57 -17.74 9.43
C VAL A 267 -7.02 -17.23 9.50
N LEU A 268 -7.26 -16.09 10.15
CA LEU A 268 -8.60 -15.50 10.28
C LEU A 268 -9.25 -15.11 8.94
N LEU A 269 -8.43 -14.85 7.91
CA LEU A 269 -8.92 -14.50 6.57
C LEU A 269 -8.87 -15.68 5.61
N SER A 270 -7.95 -16.64 5.78
CA SER A 270 -7.96 -17.89 5.00
C SER A 270 -9.06 -18.86 5.44
N SER A 271 -9.50 -18.84 6.72
CA SER A 271 -10.67 -19.60 7.18
C SER A 271 -11.99 -19.12 6.55
N HIS A 272 -11.99 -17.94 5.90
CA HIS A 272 -13.10 -17.47 5.07
C HIS A 272 -12.94 -17.79 3.58
N SER A 273 -11.76 -18.28 3.14
CA SER A 273 -11.50 -18.72 1.77
C SER A 273 -11.55 -20.25 1.57
N GLU A 274 -11.40 -21.05 2.62
CA GLU A 274 -11.25 -22.52 2.51
C GLU A 274 -12.54 -23.32 2.28
N THR A 275 -13.71 -22.68 2.10
CA THR A 275 -14.96 -23.44 1.83
C THR A 275 -15.15 -23.82 0.35
N TYR A 276 -14.15 -23.64 -0.51
CA TYR A 276 -14.27 -23.91 -1.95
C TYR A 276 -13.15 -24.78 -2.49
N HIS A 277 -13.07 -26.01 -2.00
CA HIS A 277 -12.54 -27.16 -2.75
C HIS A 277 -13.29 -28.42 -2.35
N VAL A 278 -14.56 -28.55 -2.76
CA VAL A 278 -15.27 -29.83 -2.80
C VAL A 278 -16.21 -29.83 -4.02
N PHE A 279 -15.76 -30.54 -5.07
CA PHE A 279 -16.38 -30.90 -6.36
C PHE A 279 -16.75 -29.80 -7.36
#